data_AF-A0A8J5KLR8-F1
#
_entry.id   AF-A0A8J5KLR8-F1
#
_cell.length_a   1.000
_cell.length_b   1.000
_cell.length_c   1.000
_cell.angle_alpha   90.00
_cell.angle_beta   90.00
_cell.angle_gamma   90.00
#
_symmetry.space_group_name_H-M   'P 1'
#
loop_
_entity.id
_entity.type
_entity.pdbx_description
1 polymer ?
#
loop_
_entity_poly.entity_id
_entity_poly.type
_entity_poly.pdbx_seq_one_letter_code
_entity_poly.pdbx_strand_id
1 'polypeptide(L)'
;MFVLFIRLKFINASISTRYRYVYAFRLEPVIIELERQRAPVVVISHQAVLRALYAYFADRPLKEVPHIEVPLHTIIEIQMGVTGVQEKRYKLMD
;
A
#
# COMPACT_ATOMS: atom_id res chain seq x y z
N MET A 1 -4.63 0.21 -16.86
CA MET A 1 -4.23 1.33 -15.99
C MET A 1 -4.83 1.07 -14.62
N PHE A 2 -4.03 0.82 -13.57
CA PHE A 2 -4.54 0.34 -12.26
C PHE A 2 -4.56 1.46 -11.24
N VAL A 3 -5.65 1.58 -10.47
CA VAL A 3 -5.86 2.63 -9.46
C VAL A 3 -5.87 2.01 -8.07
N LEU A 4 -4.87 2.31 -7.25
CA LEU A 4 -4.86 2.02 -5.82
C LEU A 4 -5.12 3.31 -5.04
N PHE A 5 -6.14 3.34 -4.19
CA PHE A 5 -6.44 4.53 -3.39
C PHE A 5 -5.96 4.31 -1.96
N ILE A 6 -4.77 4.78 -1.61
CA ILE A 6 -4.24 4.59 -0.26
C ILE A 6 -4.68 5.76 0.64
N ARG A 7 -5.81 5.60 1.34
CA ARG A 7 -6.23 6.56 2.36
C ARG A 7 -5.37 6.43 3.63
N LEU A 8 -4.16 6.98 3.57
CA LEU A 8 -3.26 7.13 4.71
C LEU A 8 -3.88 8.09 5.74
N LYS A 9 -4.52 7.54 6.78
CA LYS A 9 -4.75 8.25 8.04
C LYS A 9 -3.60 7.90 8.98
N PHE A 10 -2.55 8.71 8.95
CA PHE A 10 -1.45 8.54 9.89
C PHE A 10 -1.90 8.95 11.31
N ILE A 11 -1.98 7.96 12.21
CA ILE A 11 -1.86 8.17 13.65
C ILE A 11 -0.60 7.42 14.06
N ASN A 12 0.54 8.13 14.07
CA ASN A 12 1.79 7.76 14.75
C ASN A 12 2.13 6.24 14.81
N ALA A 13 2.13 5.56 13.66
CA ALA A 13 2.66 4.20 13.60
C ALA A 13 4.13 4.27 13.19
N SER A 14 5.03 3.88 14.10
CA SER A 14 6.39 3.46 13.76
C SER A 14 6.28 2.24 12.85
N ILE A 15 6.24 2.45 11.54
CA ILE A 15 6.19 1.35 10.57
C ILE A 15 7.61 0.77 10.45
N SER A 16 7.62 -0.54 10.60
CA SER A 16 8.74 -1.42 10.91
C SER A 16 9.88 -1.36 9.89
N THR A 17 11.11 -1.27 10.38
CA THR A 17 12.42 -1.30 9.68
C THR A 17 12.66 -2.57 8.83
N ARG A 18 11.66 -3.44 8.65
CA ARG A 18 11.79 -4.83 8.21
C ARG A 18 11.73 -5.03 6.70
N TYR A 19 11.14 -4.10 5.93
CA TYR A 19 10.97 -4.25 4.47
C TYR A 19 11.93 -3.41 3.63
N ARG A 20 12.85 -2.68 4.29
CA ARG A 20 13.82 -1.79 3.65
C ARG A 20 14.90 -2.49 2.83
N TYR A 21 14.89 -3.82 2.71
CA TYR A 21 15.99 -4.54 2.06
C TYR A 21 15.62 -5.19 0.72
N VAL A 22 14.34 -5.29 0.34
CA VAL A 22 13.97 -6.17 -0.79
C VAL A 22 13.40 -5.46 -2.02
N TYR A 23 12.77 -4.30 -1.86
CA TYR A 23 12.27 -3.49 -2.99
C TYR A 23 12.99 -2.14 -3.12
N ALA A 24 14.08 -1.98 -2.36
CA ALA A 24 14.37 -0.75 -1.66
C ALA A 24 15.05 0.35 -2.46
N PHE A 25 15.63 0.12 -3.64
CA PHE A 25 16.23 1.27 -4.33
C PHE A 25 15.23 2.11 -5.12
N ARG A 26 14.18 1.50 -5.68
CA ARG A 26 13.28 2.19 -6.62
C ARG A 26 11.99 2.71 -5.99
N LEU A 27 11.47 2.01 -4.97
CA LEU A 27 10.23 2.40 -4.30
C LEU A 27 10.44 3.15 -2.98
N GLU A 28 11.63 3.09 -2.39
CA GLU A 28 11.95 3.84 -1.17
C GLU A 28 11.63 5.34 -1.26
N PRO A 29 12.03 6.09 -2.31
CA PRO A 29 11.68 7.52 -2.38
C PRO A 29 10.16 7.75 -2.43
N VAL A 30 9.41 6.85 -3.08
CA VAL A 30 7.95 6.94 -3.15
C VAL A 30 7.33 6.64 -1.79
N ILE A 31 7.81 5.60 -1.10
CA ILE A 31 7.33 5.23 0.25
C ILE A 31 7.58 6.37 1.23
N ILE A 32 8.80 6.92 1.26
CA ILE A 32 9.16 8.04 2.14
C ILE A 32 8.22 9.23 1.88
N GLU A 33 7.95 9.55 0.62
CA GLU A 33 7.07 10.67 0.31
C GLU A 33 5.62 10.38 0.71
N LEU A 34 5.13 9.15 0.52
CA LEU A 34 3.79 8.72 0.96
C LEU A 34 3.65 8.80 2.49
N GLU A 35 4.67 8.41 3.26
CA GLU A 35 4.66 8.49 4.72
C GLU A 35 4.68 9.94 5.23
N ARG A 36 5.23 10.88 4.45
CA ARG A 36 5.23 12.31 4.78
C ARG A 36 3.88 12.98 4.53
N GLN A 37 2.98 12.38 3.74
CA GLN A 37 1.68 12.96 3.44
C GLN A 37 0.72 12.84 4.63
N ARG A 38 0.17 13.98 5.05
CA ARG A 38 -0.86 14.05 6.10
C ARG A 38 -2.29 13.91 5.56
N ALA A 39 -2.46 14.10 4.25
CA ALA A 39 -3.73 13.94 3.57
C ALA A 39 -3.80 12.56 2.89
N PRO A 40 -5.01 12.03 2.62
CA PRO A 40 -5.19 10.83 1.81
C PRO A 40 -4.49 10.93 0.45
N VAL A 41 -3.83 9.86 0.00
CA VAL A 41 -3.09 9.84 -1.28
C VAL A 41 -3.67 8.79 -2.22
N VAL A 42 -3.71 9.10 -3.52
CA VAL A 42 -4.10 8.14 -4.55
C VAL A 42 -2.86 7.73 -5.33
N VAL A 43 -2.62 6.42 -5.43
CA VAL A 43 -1.48 5.86 -6.16
C VAL A 43 -1.98 5.08 -7.37
N ILE A 44 -1.68 5.57 -8.57
CA ILE A 44 -2.05 4.90 -9.82
C ILE A 44 -0.78 4.28 -10.41
N SER A 45 -0.77 2.96 -10.62
CA SER A 45 0.44 2.25 -11.08
C SER A 45 0.11 0.92 -11.78
N HIS A 46 1.07 0.00 -11.85
CA HIS A 46 0.94 -1.36 -12.36
C HIS A 46 0.80 -2.38 -11.21
N GLN A 47 0.22 -3.56 -11.47
CA GLN A 47 -0.06 -4.58 -10.43
C GLN A 47 1.13 -4.91 -9.54
N ALA A 48 2.33 -5.09 -10.10
CA ALA A 48 3.52 -5.43 -9.33
C ALA A 48 3.91 -4.34 -8.32
N VAL A 49 3.82 -3.06 -8.73
CA VAL A 49 4.11 -1.92 -7.85
C VAL A 49 3.04 -1.80 -6.76
N LEU A 50 1.77 -1.99 -7.12
CA LEU A 50 0.66 -1.94 -6.17
C LEU A 50 0.75 -3.06 -5.13
N ARG A 51 1.13 -4.29 -5.52
CA ARG A 51 1.36 -5.40 -4.59
C ARG A 51 2.48 -5.10 -3.60
N ALA A 52 3.58 -4.52 -4.07
CA ALA A 52 4.71 -4.14 -3.21
C ALA A 52 4.32 -3.05 -2.21
N LEU A 53 3.64 -2.00 -2.66
CA LEU A 53 3.15 -0.92 -1.78
C LEU A 53 2.11 -1.43 -0.79
N TYR A 54 1.15 -2.24 -1.25
CA TYR A 54 0.16 -2.86 -0.38
C TYR A 54 0.84 -3.69 0.71
N ALA A 55 1.81 -4.55 0.35
CA ALA A 55 2.50 -5.40 1.31
C ALA A 55 3.27 -4.60 2.36
N TYR A 56 3.87 -3.48 1.95
CA TYR A 56 4.55 -2.57 2.86
C TYR A 56 3.57 -1.99 3.90
N PHE A 57 2.47 -1.40 3.45
CA PHE A 57 1.49 -0.77 4.36
C PHE A 57 0.65 -1.78 5.15
N ALA A 58 0.48 -2.99 4.63
CA ALA A 58 -0.29 -4.07 5.27
C ALA A 58 0.57 -5.00 6.15
N ASP A 59 1.86 -4.70 6.34
CA ASP A 59 2.84 -5.53 7.05
C ASP A 59 2.82 -7.02 6.60
N ARG A 60 2.77 -7.25 5.29
CA ARG A 60 2.78 -8.59 4.70
C ARG A 60 4.20 -9.05 4.40
N PRO A 61 4.55 -10.31 4.71
CA PRO A 61 5.89 -10.81 4.46
C PRO A 61 6.18 -10.86 2.95
N LEU A 62 7.45 -10.65 2.59
CA LEU A 62 7.92 -10.60 1.21
C LEU A 62 7.41 -11.76 0.33
N LYS A 63 7.46 -12.96 0.88
CA LYS A 63 7.05 -14.19 0.20
C LYS A 63 5.60 -14.16 -0.28
N GLU A 64 4.74 -13.35 0.35
CA GLU A 64 3.33 -13.22 -0.02
C GLU A 64 3.11 -12.20 -1.14
N VAL A 65 4.02 -11.24 -1.35
CA VAL A 65 3.87 -10.15 -2.32
C VAL A 65 3.45 -10.61 -3.71
N PRO A 66 4.06 -11.65 -4.31
CA PRO A 66 3.66 -12.13 -5.63
C PRO A 66 2.22 -12.66 -5.66
N HIS A 67 1.73 -13.15 -4.51
CA HIS A 67 0.42 -13.78 -4.34
C HIS A 67 -0.68 -12.82 -3.90
N ILE A 68 -0.35 -11.55 -3.61
CA ILE A 68 -1.35 -10.55 -3.23
C ILE A 68 -2.26 -10.25 -4.42
N GLU A 69 -3.55 -10.47 -4.21
CA GLU A 69 -4.55 -10.21 -5.22
C GLU A 69 -4.81 -8.70 -5.37
N VAL A 70 -4.49 -8.17 -6.55
CA VAL A 70 -4.80 -6.79 -6.96
C VAL A 70 -5.65 -6.88 -8.24
N PRO A 71 -6.98 -7.07 -8.08
CA PRO A 71 -7.88 -7.25 -9.21
C PRO A 71 -8.01 -5.98 -10.05
N LEU A 72 -8.36 -6.15 -11.32
CA LEU A 72 -8.65 -5.05 -12.23
C LEU A 72 -9.88 -4.26 -11.75
N HIS A 73 -9.93 -2.99 -12.13
CA HIS A 73 -11.06 -2.07 -11.90
C HIS A 73 -11.54 -2.05 -10.43
N THR A 74 -10.63 -2.30 -9.50
CA THR A 74 -10.93 -2.33 -8.07
C THR A 74 -10.06 -1.32 -7.37
N ILE A 75 -10.70 -0.42 -6.63
CA ILE A 75 -10.02 0.45 -5.70
C ILE A 75 -9.83 -0.30 -4.40
N ILE A 76 -8.59 -0.38 -3.92
CA ILE A 76 -8.28 -0.93 -2.59
C ILE A 76 -7.89 0.26 -1.70
N GLU A 77 -8.64 0.44 -0.62
CA GLU A 77 -8.39 1.42 0.43
C GLU A 77 -7.75 0.75 1.63
N ILE A 78 -6.57 1.24 2.01
CA ILE A 78 -5.83 0.78 3.19
C ILE A 78 -5.88 1.90 4.23
N GLN A 79 -6.35 1.56 5.44
CA GLN A 79 -6.31 2.43 6.61
C GLN A 79 -5.47 1.75 7.69
N MET A 80 -4.33 2.36 8.02
CA MET A 80 -3.50 1.92 9.15
C MET A 80 -4.02 2.56 10.43
N GLY A 81 -4.27 1.76 11.46
CA GLY A 81 -4.75 2.23 12.75
C GLY A 81 -4.12 1.49 13.92
N VAL A 82 -4.45 1.92 15.13
CA VAL A 82 -3.93 1.33 16.38
C VAL A 82 -4.31 -0.14 16.53
N THR A 83 -5.45 -0.53 15.95
CA THR A 83 -5.98 -1.91 15.97
C THR A 83 -5.47 -2.75 14.80
N GLY A 84 -4.55 -2.21 13.98
CA GLY A 84 -4.00 -2.87 12.80
C GLY A 84 -4.45 -2.23 11.49
N VAL A 85 -4.34 -3.01 10.41
CA VAL A 85 -4.61 -2.56 9.04
C VAL A 85 -6.04 -2.93 8.65
N GLN A 86 -6.82 -1.92 8.28
CA GLN A 86 -8.18 -2.09 7.75
C GLN A 86 -8.14 -1.93 6.23
N GLU A 87 -8.77 -2.87 5.52
CA GLU A 87 -8.84 -2.88 4.07
C GLU A 87 -10.30 -2.78 3.60
N LYS A 88 -10.56 -1.93 2.62
CA LYS A 88 -11.85 -1.87 1.90
C LYS A 88 -11.60 -1.98 0.41
N ARG A 89 -12.44 -2.75 -0.30
CA ARG A 89 -12.37 -2.91 -1.76
C ARG A 89 -13.64 -2.36 -2.39
N TYR A 90 -13.47 -1.51 -3.39
CA TYR A 90 -14.57 -0.94 -4.17
C TYR A 90 -14.39 -1.35 -5.62
N LYS A 91 -15.29 -2.19 -6.15
CA LYS A 91 -15.33 -2.50 -7.57
C LYS A 91 -15.94 -1.32 -8.32
N LEU A 92 -15.27 -0.87 -9.38
CA LEU A 92 -15.73 0.24 -10.22
C LEU A 92 -16.60 -0.23 -11.39
N MET A 93 -16.49 -1.50 -11.76
CA MET A 93 -17.29 -2.16 -12.80
C MET A 93 -17.65 -3.55 -12.31
N ASP A 94 -18.90 -3.96 -12.54
CA ASP A 94 -19.39 -5.33 -12.35
C ASP A 94 -19.00 -6.23 -13.54
#